data_AF-A0A0J9W4Q4-F1
#
_entry.id   AF-A0A0J9W4Q4-F1
#
_cell.length_a   1.000
_cell.length_b   1.000
_cell.length_c   1.000
_cell.angle_alpha   90.00
_cell.angle_beta   90.00
_cell.angle_gamma   90.00
#
_symmetry.space_group_name_H-M   'P 1'
#
loop_
_entity.id
_entity.type
_entity.pdbx_description
1 polymer ?
#
loop_
_entity_poly.entity_id
_entity_poly.type
_entity_poly.pdbx_seq_one_letter_code
_entity_poly.pdbx_strand_id
1 'polypeptide(L)'
;MATLHPTKSTTPVPERTEEDNQRLFQLYKGWTLTERDGQVRQWVYQFGYDIQHADKGERRWVCCLCIKQKRPRPKSYAIKGLQNAEGHLYTDHNGIMDPTGKRQKPTKASEKAHQSIATILQLNPKEPKEQDLINTLIKRFDKTVFQQKLVNWIVNSNQSFSIVNDQDLRDIFNYLNPSVEITKANITDVTVRAIAEREFTNNMERVKDALRKSPGQIHIQYDGWKSGNRHALYGITCVFRDSNNRPQKCVLGLPELTERHTGENIAGQIIEIIREYEISDKLGYFTLDNAGNNKTSMGELGLEFGFDWEKRWVRCVGHVVNIVVKQMLYGKNPDAFEKEVFEGLHTAAKEHEVWRRRGSVGKWHNFAVEVSRSDTWTDMLKKVQAVESQLSDDAQLKKHRPVGVVVDNATRWLSQFSMIERALLLRPFYNSFVQRASNEWEKVNLTRAGHIKKGSKLPFFLKEENRMTPDDWHVLGTLYDILLDFQLVVRGLEGDGQGKHRRKVEENEIDPPLSDGLYRNKLGSYSRVRISSRNPRIREKSSRQFSARPSPRCQHQPGLAQIERILRAPE
;
A
#
# COMPACT_ATOMS: atom_id res chain seq x y z
N MET A 1 17.82 -44.47 45.40
CA MET A 1 16.80 -43.49 45.82
C MET A 1 17.08 -42.18 45.09
N ALA A 2 16.45 -41.98 43.93
CA ALA A 2 16.54 -40.73 43.19
C ALA A 2 15.43 -39.80 43.69
N THR A 3 15.82 -38.66 44.26
CA THR A 3 14.95 -37.58 44.67
C THR A 3 14.28 -36.96 43.45
N LEU A 4 12.99 -37.20 43.30
CA LEU A 4 12.12 -36.52 42.33
C LEU A 4 12.10 -35.02 42.64
N HIS A 5 12.65 -34.21 41.73
CA HIS A 5 12.36 -32.78 41.70
C HIS A 5 10.89 -32.59 41.28
N PRO A 6 10.08 -31.81 42.02
CA PRO A 6 8.71 -31.55 41.64
C PRO A 6 8.66 -30.75 40.34
N THR A 7 7.97 -31.30 39.35
CA THR A 7 7.58 -30.68 38.09
C THR A 7 6.90 -29.34 38.35
N LYS A 8 7.37 -28.27 37.67
CA LYS A 8 6.77 -26.93 37.69
C LYS A 8 5.31 -26.99 37.21
N SER A 9 4.38 -27.03 38.15
CA SER A 9 2.96 -26.82 37.90
C SER A 9 2.73 -25.34 37.64
N THR A 10 2.66 -24.92 36.37
CA THR A 10 2.11 -23.61 36.02
C THR A 10 0.61 -23.67 36.19
N THR A 11 0.10 -23.24 37.36
CA THR A 11 -1.34 -23.11 37.58
C THR A 11 -1.93 -22.21 36.49
N PRO A 12 -2.95 -22.67 35.74
CA PRO A 12 -3.51 -21.90 34.64
C PRO A 12 -4.11 -20.58 35.16
N VAL A 13 -3.93 -19.51 34.38
CA VAL A 13 -4.50 -18.20 34.71
C VAL A 13 -6.02 -18.35 34.77
N PRO A 14 -6.66 -18.00 35.91
CA PRO A 14 -8.09 -18.17 36.08
C PRO A 14 -8.86 -17.20 35.17
N GLU A 15 -9.75 -17.74 34.34
CA GLU A 15 -10.64 -16.96 33.48
C GLU A 15 -11.68 -16.19 34.32
N ARG A 16 -11.78 -14.87 34.16
CA ARG A 16 -12.67 -14.02 34.98
C ARG A 16 -14.07 -14.01 34.38
N THR A 17 -15.05 -14.57 35.08
CA THR A 17 -16.44 -14.61 34.61
C THR A 17 -17.22 -13.35 34.99
N GLU A 18 -18.39 -13.15 34.39
CA GLU A 18 -19.26 -12.02 34.76
C GLU A 18 -19.82 -12.18 36.18
N GLU A 19 -20.07 -13.42 36.61
CA GLU A 19 -20.50 -13.75 37.98
C GLU A 19 -19.41 -13.39 39.01
N ASP A 20 -18.13 -13.60 38.68
CA ASP A 20 -17.01 -13.19 39.52
C ASP A 20 -16.93 -11.65 39.66
N ASN A 21 -17.20 -10.91 38.58
CA ASN A 21 -17.23 -9.45 38.59
C ASN A 21 -18.40 -8.92 39.43
N GLN A 22 -19.60 -9.48 39.27
CA GLN A 22 -20.76 -9.13 40.08
C GLN A 22 -20.46 -9.35 41.57
N ARG A 23 -19.86 -10.49 41.92
CA ARG A 23 -19.47 -10.78 43.31
C ARG A 23 -18.42 -9.80 43.83
N LEU A 24 -17.40 -9.48 43.02
CA LEU A 24 -16.38 -8.50 43.37
C LEU A 24 -17.02 -7.16 43.72
N PHE A 25 -17.89 -6.63 42.86
CA PHE A 25 -18.48 -5.30 43.06
C PHE A 25 -19.63 -5.28 44.09
N GLN A 26 -20.25 -6.43 44.39
CA GLN A 26 -21.09 -6.57 45.58
C GLN A 26 -20.29 -6.36 46.89
N LEU A 27 -19.05 -6.86 46.94
CA LEU A 27 -18.17 -6.73 48.10
C LEU A 27 -17.44 -5.38 48.14
N TYR A 28 -17.17 -4.78 46.98
CA TYR A 28 -16.44 -3.52 46.82
C TYR A 28 -17.32 -2.44 46.15
N LYS A 29 -18.41 -2.04 46.82
CA LYS A 29 -19.29 -0.95 46.34
C LYS A 29 -18.53 0.38 46.23
N GLY A 30 -18.74 1.12 45.14
CA GLY A 30 -18.03 2.39 44.87
C GLY A 30 -16.61 2.23 44.28
N TRP A 31 -16.18 1.00 44.01
CA TRP A 31 -14.95 0.70 43.30
C TRP A 31 -15.25 0.27 41.86
N THR A 32 -14.32 0.53 40.94
CA THR A 32 -14.42 0.10 39.53
C THR A 32 -13.16 -0.64 39.14
N LEU A 33 -13.19 -1.42 38.06
CA LEU A 33 -11.94 -1.86 37.44
C LEU A 33 -11.13 -0.62 37.08
N THR A 34 -9.80 -0.70 37.16
CA THR A 34 -8.98 0.36 36.57
C THR A 34 -9.03 0.23 35.06
N GLU A 35 -8.85 1.34 34.35
CA GLU A 35 -8.69 1.35 32.89
C GLU A 35 -7.43 0.58 32.42
N ARG A 36 -6.63 0.11 33.36
CA ARG A 36 -5.39 -0.64 33.16
C ARG A 36 -5.51 -2.11 33.58
N ASP A 37 -6.67 -2.55 34.11
CA ASP A 37 -6.90 -3.94 34.46
C ASP A 37 -6.76 -4.83 33.21
N GLY A 38 -6.09 -5.98 33.36
CA GLY A 38 -5.75 -6.86 32.24
C GLY A 38 -4.54 -6.44 31.40
N GLN A 39 -3.97 -5.25 31.59
CA GLN A 39 -2.70 -4.89 30.94
C GLN A 39 -1.52 -5.56 31.67
N VAL A 40 -0.68 -6.29 30.93
CA VAL A 40 0.45 -7.06 31.50
C VAL A 40 1.54 -6.11 32.03
N ARG A 41 1.43 -5.74 33.31
CA ARG A 41 2.44 -4.92 34.03
C ARG A 41 3.39 -5.76 34.87
N GLN A 42 2.86 -6.73 35.61
CA GLN A 42 3.58 -7.70 36.43
C GLN A 42 2.74 -8.99 36.49
N TRP A 43 3.38 -10.15 36.64
CA TRP A 43 2.71 -11.46 36.58
C TRP A 43 1.56 -11.61 37.59
N VAL A 44 1.66 -10.97 38.76
CA VAL A 44 0.66 -10.98 39.84
C VAL A 44 -0.71 -10.48 39.38
N TYR A 45 -0.76 -9.56 38.42
CA TYR A 45 -2.02 -9.03 37.87
C TYR A 45 -2.75 -10.02 36.97
N GLN A 46 -2.12 -11.11 36.54
CA GLN A 46 -2.83 -12.22 35.90
C GLN A 46 -3.79 -12.90 36.89
N PHE A 47 -3.44 -12.90 38.18
CA PHE A 47 -4.17 -13.57 39.25
C PHE A 47 -4.95 -12.61 40.17
N GLY A 48 -5.17 -11.36 39.78
CA GLY A 48 -6.04 -10.47 40.53
C GLY A 48 -6.55 -9.26 39.77
N TYR A 49 -7.66 -8.74 40.26
CA TYR A 49 -8.33 -7.56 39.75
C TYR A 49 -7.59 -6.32 40.22
N ASP A 50 -7.24 -5.43 39.30
CA ASP A 50 -6.84 -4.06 39.63
C ASP A 50 -8.11 -3.19 39.72
N ILE A 51 -8.42 -2.71 40.92
CA ILE A 51 -9.59 -1.86 41.17
C ILE A 51 -9.18 -0.48 41.68
N GLN A 52 -9.98 0.54 41.36
CA GLN A 52 -9.83 1.90 41.87
C GLN A 52 -11.10 2.43 42.52
N HIS A 53 -10.93 3.20 43.58
CA HIS A 53 -12.00 3.91 44.25
C HIS A 53 -12.32 5.19 43.48
N ALA A 54 -13.59 5.35 43.11
CA ALA A 54 -14.09 6.45 42.28
C ALA A 54 -13.68 7.84 42.78
N ASP A 55 -13.91 8.11 44.07
CA ASP A 55 -13.76 9.46 44.63
C ASP A 55 -12.36 9.78 45.15
N LYS A 56 -11.59 8.75 45.55
CA LYS A 56 -10.33 8.90 46.30
C LYS A 56 -9.08 8.60 45.48
N GLY A 57 -9.25 8.02 44.29
CA GLY A 57 -8.13 7.52 43.48
C GLY A 57 -7.32 6.41 44.15
N GLU A 58 -7.81 5.83 45.26
CA GLU A 58 -7.15 4.72 45.94
C GLU A 58 -7.24 3.47 45.07
N ARG A 59 -6.10 2.80 44.83
CA ARG A 59 -6.04 1.59 44.00
C ARG A 59 -5.65 0.37 44.82
N ARG A 60 -6.29 -0.77 44.50
CA ARG A 60 -6.07 -2.05 45.18
C ARG A 60 -6.00 -3.20 44.19
N TRP A 61 -5.17 -4.18 44.52
CA TRP A 61 -5.19 -5.50 43.91
C TRP A 61 -6.09 -6.42 44.74
N VAL A 62 -7.03 -7.13 44.11
CA VAL A 62 -7.91 -8.11 44.76
C VAL A 62 -7.69 -9.48 44.14
N CYS A 63 -7.44 -10.49 44.98
CA CYS A 63 -7.18 -11.85 44.51
C CYS A 63 -8.39 -12.44 43.79
N CYS A 64 -8.24 -12.81 42.51
CA CYS A 64 -9.34 -13.37 41.74
C CYS A 64 -9.67 -14.82 42.16
N LEU A 65 -8.69 -15.58 42.64
CA LEU A 65 -8.91 -16.94 43.14
C LEU A 65 -9.74 -16.93 44.43
N CYS A 66 -9.51 -15.95 45.32
CA CYS A 66 -10.36 -15.76 46.50
C CYS A 66 -11.82 -15.42 46.16
N ILE A 67 -12.04 -14.64 45.09
CA ILE A 67 -13.38 -14.32 44.58
C ILE A 67 -14.07 -15.58 44.04
N LYS A 68 -13.37 -16.35 43.20
CA LYS A 68 -13.85 -17.64 42.65
C LYS A 68 -14.16 -18.68 43.71
N GLN A 69 -13.29 -18.79 44.73
CA GLN A 69 -13.49 -19.67 45.88
C GLN A 69 -14.63 -19.20 46.82
N LYS A 70 -15.34 -18.12 46.46
CA LYS A 70 -16.43 -17.53 47.24
C LYS A 70 -16.04 -17.24 48.70
N ARG A 71 -14.78 -16.83 48.95
CA ARG A 71 -14.35 -16.44 50.30
C ARG A 71 -15.18 -15.21 50.77
N PRO A 72 -15.60 -15.16 52.05
CA PRO A 72 -16.40 -14.05 52.57
C PRO A 72 -15.62 -12.74 52.66
N ARG A 73 -14.29 -12.82 52.82
CA ARG A 73 -13.36 -11.68 52.76
C ARG A 73 -12.20 -12.00 51.82
N PRO A 74 -12.33 -11.71 50.52
CA PRO A 74 -11.24 -11.86 49.56
C PRO A 74 -10.03 -11.02 49.99
N LYS A 75 -8.82 -11.57 49.85
CA LYS A 75 -7.62 -10.81 50.19
C LYS A 75 -7.41 -9.70 49.15
N SER A 76 -7.18 -8.49 49.66
CA SER A 76 -6.86 -7.31 48.87
C SER A 76 -5.69 -6.54 49.45
N TYR A 77 -4.83 -6.01 48.60
CA TYR A 77 -3.62 -5.28 49.00
C TYR A 77 -3.54 -3.94 48.26
N ALA A 78 -2.97 -2.94 48.91
CA ALA A 78 -2.64 -1.68 48.25
C ALA A 78 -1.55 -1.90 47.20
N ILE A 79 -1.57 -1.13 46.10
CA ILE A 79 -0.57 -1.26 45.02
C ILE A 79 0.86 -1.00 45.51
N LYS A 80 1.03 -0.15 46.51
CA LYS A 80 2.33 0.09 47.16
C LYS A 80 2.66 -1.10 48.08
N GLY A 81 3.22 -2.16 47.50
CA GLY A 81 3.66 -3.35 48.24
C GLY A 81 3.05 -4.67 47.76
N LEU A 82 3.11 -4.95 46.45
CA LEU A 82 2.60 -6.19 45.84
C LEU A 82 3.31 -7.48 46.33
N GLN A 83 4.39 -7.36 47.11
CA GLN A 83 5.03 -8.49 47.80
C GLN A 83 4.05 -9.26 48.69
N ASN A 84 3.08 -8.56 49.29
CA ASN A 84 2.03 -9.20 50.09
C ASN A 84 1.03 -9.97 49.23
N ALA A 85 0.76 -9.50 48.01
CA ALA A 85 -0.08 -10.21 47.04
C ALA A 85 0.64 -11.48 46.52
N GLU A 86 1.94 -11.38 46.23
CA GLU A 86 2.78 -12.52 45.87
C GLU A 86 2.86 -13.56 46.99
N GLY A 87 3.10 -13.12 48.23
CA GLY A 87 3.13 -13.98 49.41
C GLY A 87 1.80 -14.72 49.58
N HIS A 88 0.67 -14.01 49.43
CA HIS A 88 -0.66 -14.59 49.48
C HIS A 88 -0.90 -15.64 48.38
N LEU A 89 -0.51 -15.38 47.12
CA LEU A 89 -0.63 -16.35 46.03
C LEU A 89 0.18 -17.63 46.31
N TYR A 90 1.34 -17.48 46.95
CA TYR A 90 2.17 -18.63 47.34
C TYR A 90 1.55 -19.41 48.50
N THR A 91 1.15 -18.74 49.58
CA THR A 91 0.69 -19.40 50.81
C THR A 91 -0.72 -19.96 50.72
N ASP A 92 -1.64 -19.24 50.07
CA ASP A 92 -3.08 -19.55 50.11
C ASP A 92 -3.62 -20.19 48.83
N HIS A 93 -2.82 -20.23 47.76
CA HIS A 93 -3.22 -20.70 46.43
C HIS A 93 -2.18 -21.63 45.80
N ASN A 94 -1.88 -22.73 46.49
CA ASN A 94 -1.09 -23.87 45.97
C ASN A 94 0.30 -23.49 45.44
N GLY A 95 0.98 -22.55 46.09
CA GLY A 95 2.37 -22.22 45.74
C GLY A 95 2.52 -21.51 44.39
N ILE A 96 1.55 -20.69 43.97
CA ILE A 96 1.69 -19.90 42.74
C ILE A 96 2.90 -18.95 42.86
N MET A 97 3.82 -19.04 41.90
CA MET A 97 5.10 -18.31 41.88
C MET A 97 5.28 -17.52 40.59
N ASP A 98 6.25 -16.61 40.61
CA ASP A 98 6.73 -15.92 39.42
C ASP A 98 7.28 -16.92 38.37
N PRO A 99 6.74 -16.96 37.14
CA PRO A 99 7.21 -17.86 36.09
C PRO A 99 8.66 -17.61 35.64
N THR A 100 9.18 -16.40 35.86
CA THR A 100 10.41 -15.91 35.24
C THR A 100 11.66 -16.00 36.13
N GLY A 101 11.49 -16.20 37.44
CA GLY A 101 12.59 -16.45 38.39
C GLY A 101 13.61 -15.31 38.58
N LYS A 102 13.41 -14.11 37.98
CA LYS A 102 14.32 -12.98 38.11
C LYS A 102 13.59 -11.76 38.68
N ARG A 103 13.93 -11.36 39.91
CA ARG A 103 13.47 -10.07 40.48
C ARG A 103 14.54 -8.99 40.34
N GLN A 104 14.18 -7.88 39.69
CA GLN A 104 14.69 -6.55 40.04
C GLN A 104 13.55 -5.71 40.63
N LYS A 105 13.89 -4.82 41.55
CA LYS A 105 12.93 -3.96 42.29
C LYS A 105 12.18 -3.01 41.33
N PRO A 106 10.88 -2.74 41.58
CA PRO A 106 10.15 -1.71 40.84
C PRO A 106 10.63 -0.31 41.24
N THR A 107 10.99 0.50 40.24
CA THR A 107 11.18 1.96 40.39
C THR A 107 9.82 2.66 40.49
N LYS A 108 9.72 3.64 41.39
CA LYS A 108 8.52 4.48 41.57
C LYS A 108 8.26 5.27 40.29
N ALA A 109 7.18 4.97 39.58
CA ALA A 109 6.59 5.91 38.63
C ALA A 109 5.78 6.94 39.44
N SER A 110 6.02 8.24 39.21
CA SER A 110 5.14 9.28 39.73
C SER A 110 3.80 9.20 38.98
N GLU A 111 2.73 8.87 39.70
CA GLU A 111 1.39 8.87 39.13
C GLU A 111 0.87 10.31 39.13
N LYS A 112 0.81 10.93 37.94
CA LYS A 112 -0.11 12.05 37.74
C LYS A 112 -1.53 11.49 37.84
N ALA A 113 -2.38 12.13 38.65
CA ALA A 113 -3.79 11.79 38.76
C ALA A 113 -4.44 11.95 37.38
N HIS A 114 -4.81 10.84 36.75
CA HIS A 114 -5.61 10.85 35.53
C HIS A 114 -7.08 10.76 35.95
N GLN A 115 -7.95 11.52 35.30
CA GLN A 115 -9.40 11.40 35.51
C GLN A 115 -9.85 10.03 34.99
N SER A 116 -10.63 9.31 35.81
CA SER A 116 -11.21 8.02 35.42
C SER A 116 -12.29 8.19 34.36
N ILE A 117 -12.62 7.13 33.62
CA ILE A 117 -13.71 7.17 32.63
C ILE A 117 -15.05 7.51 33.30
N ALA A 118 -15.24 7.11 34.56
CA ALA A 118 -16.39 7.47 35.38
C ALA A 118 -16.45 8.99 35.60
N THR A 119 -15.32 9.63 35.89
CA THR A 119 -15.23 11.08 36.06
C THR A 119 -15.49 11.83 34.75
N ILE A 120 -14.93 11.35 33.64
CA ILE A 120 -15.07 12.01 32.32
C ILE A 120 -16.51 11.95 31.81
N LEU A 121 -17.17 10.80 31.99
CA LEU A 121 -18.55 10.58 31.56
C LEU A 121 -19.59 10.94 32.63
N GLN A 122 -19.15 11.47 33.78
CA GLN A 122 -20.00 11.87 34.91
C GLN A 122 -20.91 10.74 35.43
N LEU A 123 -20.38 9.51 35.44
CA LEU A 123 -21.08 8.32 35.92
C LEU A 123 -20.77 8.09 37.42
N ASN A 124 -21.79 7.70 38.18
CA ASN A 124 -21.75 7.43 39.61
C ASN A 124 -21.48 5.93 39.90
N PRO A 125 -20.28 5.57 40.37
CA PRO A 125 -19.92 4.17 40.58
C PRO A 125 -20.56 3.53 41.82
N LYS A 126 -21.34 4.29 42.59
CA LYS A 126 -22.14 3.79 43.72
C LYS A 126 -23.49 3.24 43.25
N GLU A 127 -23.97 3.67 42.08
CA GLU A 127 -25.18 3.13 41.45
C GLU A 127 -24.83 1.87 40.66
N PRO A 128 -25.42 0.70 40.97
CA PRO A 128 -25.03 -0.58 40.35
C PRO A 128 -25.08 -0.57 38.82
N LYS A 129 -26.11 0.05 38.23
CA LYS A 129 -26.27 0.13 36.77
C LYS A 129 -25.17 0.95 36.10
N GLU A 130 -24.77 2.05 36.73
CA GLU A 130 -23.71 2.93 36.20
C GLU A 130 -22.33 2.31 36.42
N GLN A 131 -22.12 1.63 37.56
CA GLN A 131 -20.92 0.84 37.82
C GLN A 131 -20.73 -0.26 36.76
N ASP A 132 -21.79 -0.98 36.40
CA ASP A 132 -21.77 -1.99 35.34
C ASP A 132 -21.48 -1.38 33.97
N LEU A 133 -22.07 -0.21 33.67
CA LEU A 133 -21.78 0.53 32.43
C LEU A 133 -20.30 0.95 32.35
N ILE A 134 -19.74 1.48 33.44
CA ILE A 134 -18.32 1.85 33.53
C ILE A 134 -17.43 0.63 33.26
N ASN A 135 -17.66 -0.47 33.98
CA ASN A 135 -16.88 -1.69 33.83
C ASN A 135 -16.99 -2.25 32.39
N THR A 136 -18.17 -2.15 31.78
CA THR A 136 -18.39 -2.54 30.38
C THR A 136 -17.60 -1.67 29.41
N LEU A 137 -17.59 -0.35 29.60
CA LEU A 137 -16.82 0.58 28.77
C LEU A 137 -15.31 0.32 28.88
N ILE A 138 -14.82 0.03 30.09
CA ILE A 138 -13.42 -0.35 30.33
C ILE A 138 -13.06 -1.63 29.59
N LYS A 139 -13.87 -2.70 29.74
CA LYS A 139 -13.65 -4.00 29.07
C LYS A 139 -13.66 -3.91 27.55
N ARG A 140 -14.38 -2.94 26.96
CA ARG A 140 -14.48 -2.78 25.50
C ARG A 140 -13.20 -2.24 24.85
N PHE A 141 -12.33 -1.58 25.60
CA PHE A 141 -11.11 -1.01 25.06
C PHE A 141 -9.88 -1.82 25.44
N ASP A 142 -9.25 -2.44 24.43
CA ASP A 142 -7.95 -3.07 24.58
C ASP A 142 -6.88 -2.24 23.86
N LYS A 143 -5.89 -1.79 24.64
CA LYS A 143 -4.76 -0.97 24.16
C LYS A 143 -3.97 -1.66 23.05
N THR A 144 -3.66 -2.95 23.22
CA THR A 144 -2.84 -3.72 22.27
C THR A 144 -3.59 -3.90 20.95
N VAL A 145 -4.88 -4.23 21.02
CA VAL A 145 -5.74 -4.38 19.84
C VAL A 145 -5.92 -3.05 19.13
N PHE A 146 -6.09 -1.94 19.86
CA PHE A 146 -6.13 -0.59 19.28
C PHE A 146 -4.85 -0.27 18.51
N GLN A 147 -3.68 -0.45 19.14
CA GLN A 147 -2.38 -0.20 18.51
C GLN A 147 -2.16 -1.07 17.27
N GLN A 148 -2.51 -2.35 17.35
CA GLN A 148 -2.42 -3.30 16.24
C GLN A 148 -3.30 -2.87 15.05
N LYS A 149 -4.55 -2.46 15.32
CA LYS A 149 -5.46 -1.95 14.28
C LYS A 149 -4.94 -0.67 13.63
N LEU A 150 -4.38 0.24 14.43
CA LEU A 150 -3.79 1.48 13.93
C LEU A 150 -2.62 1.21 12.99
N VAL A 151 -1.69 0.33 13.38
CA VAL A 151 -0.54 -0.06 12.55
C VAL A 151 -1.00 -0.76 11.27
N ASN A 152 -1.97 -1.68 11.36
CA ASN A 152 -2.54 -2.32 10.17
C ASN A 152 -3.17 -1.32 9.20
N TRP A 153 -3.86 -0.30 9.71
CA TRP A 153 -4.39 0.77 8.86
C TRP A 153 -3.27 1.57 8.18
N ILE A 154 -2.22 1.94 8.91
CA ILE A 154 -1.05 2.66 8.38
C ILE A 154 -0.40 1.87 7.23
N VAL A 155 -0.15 0.57 7.44
CA VAL A 155 0.47 -0.32 6.45
C VAL A 155 -0.46 -0.49 5.24
N ASN A 156 -1.72 -0.86 5.45
CA ASN A 156 -2.67 -1.15 4.37
C ASN A 156 -3.00 0.07 3.50
N SER A 157 -2.92 1.28 4.08
CA SER A 157 -3.20 2.52 3.36
C SER A 157 -1.93 3.31 2.99
N ASN A 158 -0.75 2.70 3.14
CA ASN A 158 0.55 3.28 2.80
C ASN A 158 0.75 4.70 3.36
N GLN A 159 0.47 4.88 4.65
CA GLN A 159 0.63 6.17 5.33
C GLN A 159 2.03 6.28 5.94
N SER A 160 2.52 7.52 6.09
CA SER A 160 3.73 7.79 6.87
C SER A 160 3.56 7.31 8.32
N PHE A 161 4.60 6.70 8.90
CA PHE A 161 4.59 6.33 10.31
C PHE A 161 4.43 7.54 11.24
N SER A 162 4.87 8.72 10.80
CA SER A 162 4.71 9.96 11.56
C SER A 162 3.26 10.41 11.72
N ILE A 163 2.30 9.84 10.98
CA ILE A 163 0.88 10.20 11.06
C ILE A 163 0.30 10.00 12.46
N VAL A 164 0.85 9.09 13.26
CA VAL A 164 0.42 8.86 14.65
C VAL A 164 0.77 10.02 15.59
N ASN A 165 1.62 10.94 15.13
CA ASN A 165 1.97 12.17 15.84
C ASN A 165 1.06 13.36 15.47
N ASP A 166 0.15 13.19 14.51
CA ASP A 166 -0.83 14.20 14.13
C ASP A 166 -1.80 14.48 15.29
N GLN A 167 -1.93 15.75 15.67
CA GLN A 167 -2.71 16.13 16.86
C GLN A 167 -4.21 15.98 16.62
N ASP A 168 -4.71 16.34 15.43
CA ASP A 168 -6.13 16.21 15.10
C ASP A 168 -6.56 14.73 15.11
N LEU A 169 -5.70 13.83 14.62
CA LEU A 169 -5.96 12.39 14.67
C LEU A 169 -6.02 11.87 16.11
N ARG A 170 -5.12 12.31 16.99
CA ARG A 170 -5.14 11.95 18.41
C ARG A 170 -6.38 12.50 19.11
N ASP A 171 -6.78 13.71 18.77
CA ASP A 171 -8.00 14.34 19.31
C ASP A 171 -9.24 13.58 18.87
N ILE A 172 -9.30 13.09 17.62
CA ILE A 172 -10.37 12.20 17.14
C ILE A 172 -10.39 10.90 17.95
N PHE A 173 -9.25 10.25 18.20
CA PHE A 173 -9.22 9.02 19.00
C PHE A 173 -9.67 9.26 20.45
N ASN A 174 -9.23 10.35 21.06
CA ASN A 174 -9.60 10.73 22.41
C ASN A 174 -11.08 11.12 22.51
N TYR A 175 -11.64 11.79 21.48
CA TYR A 175 -13.07 12.07 21.38
C TYR A 175 -13.91 10.80 21.28
N LEU A 176 -13.47 9.82 20.48
CA LEU A 176 -14.17 8.55 20.32
C LEU A 176 -14.07 7.65 21.55
N ASN A 177 -12.94 7.66 22.25
CA ASN A 177 -12.75 6.88 23.47
C ASN A 177 -11.68 7.49 24.41
N PRO A 178 -12.06 8.06 25.57
CA PRO A 178 -11.13 8.62 26.54
C PRO A 178 -10.10 7.63 27.10
N SER A 179 -10.37 6.31 27.04
CA SER A 179 -9.42 5.27 27.46
C SER A 179 -8.10 5.32 26.68
N VAL A 180 -8.08 5.90 25.47
CA VAL A 180 -6.87 6.07 24.67
C VAL A 180 -5.84 6.91 25.45
N GLU A 181 -6.24 8.07 25.96
CA GLU A 181 -5.36 8.95 26.75
C GLU A 181 -5.05 8.36 28.13
N ILE A 182 -6.07 7.83 28.83
CA ILE A 182 -5.92 7.27 30.19
C ILE A 182 -4.90 6.12 30.23
N THR A 183 -4.93 5.26 29.21
CA THR A 183 -4.04 4.10 29.08
C THR A 183 -2.74 4.41 28.34
N LYS A 184 -2.57 5.64 27.86
CA LYS A 184 -1.47 6.06 26.97
C LYS A 184 -1.34 5.09 25.79
N ALA A 185 -2.46 4.85 25.10
CA ALA A 185 -2.54 3.96 23.95
C ALA A 185 -1.96 4.59 22.67
N ASN A 186 -1.88 5.94 22.62
CA ASN A 186 -1.17 6.66 21.57
C ASN A 186 0.27 6.17 21.45
N ILE A 187 0.72 5.96 20.22
CA ILE A 187 2.05 5.43 19.89
C ILE A 187 2.87 6.47 19.13
N THR A 188 4.18 6.26 19.12
CA THR A 188 5.12 7.00 18.29
C THR A 188 5.40 6.25 17.00
N ASP A 189 5.98 6.93 16.01
CA ASP A 189 6.47 6.35 14.76
C ASP A 189 7.48 5.22 14.99
N VAL A 190 8.34 5.33 16.00
CA VAL A 190 9.26 4.25 16.41
C VAL A 190 8.49 3.00 16.87
N THR A 191 7.43 3.21 17.66
CA THR A 191 6.58 2.10 18.12
C THR A 191 5.76 1.49 16.98
N VAL A 192 5.29 2.29 16.02
CA VAL A 192 4.65 1.80 14.78
C VAL A 192 5.59 0.85 14.05
N ARG A 193 6.85 1.27 13.83
CA ARG A 193 7.87 0.43 13.19
C ARG A 193 8.07 -0.88 13.94
N ALA A 194 8.30 -0.83 15.25
CA ALA A 194 8.54 -2.03 16.06
C ALA A 194 7.36 -3.01 16.03
N ILE A 195 6.12 -2.51 16.04
CA ILE A 195 4.93 -3.35 15.89
C ILE A 195 4.87 -3.94 14.48
N ALA A 196 5.11 -3.16 13.43
CA ALA A 196 5.10 -3.64 12.05
C ALA A 196 6.14 -4.75 11.82
N GLU A 197 7.37 -4.58 12.33
CA GLU A 197 8.43 -5.59 12.27
C GLU A 197 8.05 -6.87 13.02
N ARG A 198 7.53 -6.74 14.26
CA ARG A 198 7.05 -7.90 15.02
C ARG A 198 5.95 -8.66 14.28
N GLU A 199 5.00 -7.94 13.68
CA GLU A 199 3.90 -8.56 12.94
C GLU A 199 4.39 -9.21 11.65
N PHE A 200 5.38 -8.63 10.98
CA PHE A 200 6.06 -9.29 9.87
C PHE A 200 6.66 -10.63 10.31
N THR A 201 7.47 -10.64 11.38
CA THR A 201 8.06 -11.87 11.93
C THR A 201 7.00 -12.90 12.35
N ASN A 202 5.94 -12.46 13.04
CA ASN A 202 4.84 -13.34 13.46
C ASN A 202 4.09 -13.97 12.29
N ASN A 203 3.94 -13.24 11.17
CA ASN A 203 3.27 -13.75 9.99
C ASN A 203 4.19 -14.52 9.04
N MET A 204 5.51 -14.40 9.18
CA MET A 204 6.50 -15.10 8.34
C MET A 204 6.29 -16.61 8.38
N GLU A 205 6.11 -17.19 9.57
CA GLU A 205 5.85 -18.64 9.71
C GLU A 205 4.56 -19.08 8.99
N ARG A 206 3.54 -18.22 8.97
CA ARG A 206 2.29 -18.50 8.22
C ARG A 206 2.53 -18.49 6.71
N VAL A 207 3.41 -17.62 6.22
CA VAL A 207 3.80 -17.56 4.81
C VAL A 207 4.62 -18.80 4.44
N LYS A 208 5.62 -19.17 5.24
CA LYS A 208 6.40 -20.42 5.06
C LYS A 208 5.48 -21.64 4.98
N ASP A 209 4.53 -21.75 5.91
CA ASP A 209 3.55 -22.83 5.91
C ASP A 209 2.70 -22.87 4.63
N ALA A 210 2.28 -21.70 4.12
CA ALA A 210 1.51 -21.62 2.88
C ALA A 210 2.33 -22.08 1.66
N LEU A 211 3.61 -21.67 1.59
CA LEU A 211 4.54 -22.06 0.53
C LEU A 211 4.86 -23.56 0.59
N ARG A 212 5.13 -24.09 1.79
CA ARG A 212 5.36 -25.52 2.03
C ARG A 212 4.17 -26.37 1.60
N LYS A 213 2.95 -25.89 1.82
CA LYS A 213 1.69 -26.56 1.42
C LYS A 213 1.32 -26.40 -0.06
N SER A 214 2.04 -25.58 -0.83
CA SER A 214 1.81 -25.46 -2.28
C SER A 214 1.87 -26.84 -2.95
N PRO A 215 0.89 -27.26 -3.76
CA PRO A 215 0.93 -28.55 -4.44
C PRO A 215 1.94 -28.59 -5.60
N GLY A 216 2.47 -27.43 -6.01
CA GLY A 216 3.42 -27.32 -7.12
C GLY A 216 4.65 -26.48 -6.78
N GLN A 217 5.45 -26.23 -7.81
CA GLN A 217 6.64 -25.39 -7.73
C GLN A 217 6.28 -23.94 -7.39
N ILE A 218 7.26 -23.24 -6.82
CA ILE A 218 7.23 -21.84 -6.45
C ILE A 218 8.08 -21.08 -7.46
N HIS A 219 7.44 -20.21 -8.21
CA HIS A 219 8.10 -19.39 -9.23
C HIS A 219 8.52 -18.06 -8.61
N ILE A 220 9.71 -17.57 -8.94
CA ILE A 220 10.27 -16.36 -8.35
C ILE A 220 10.33 -15.25 -9.40
N GLN A 221 10.07 -14.03 -8.96
CA GLN A 221 10.20 -12.82 -9.75
C GLN A 221 11.00 -11.83 -8.90
N TYR A 222 12.04 -11.23 -9.46
CA TYR A 222 12.70 -10.12 -8.79
C TYR A 222 13.02 -9.00 -9.76
N ASP A 223 12.85 -7.76 -9.27
CA ASP A 223 13.08 -6.54 -10.02
C ASP A 223 13.90 -5.57 -9.19
N GLY A 224 14.90 -4.95 -9.81
CA GLY A 224 15.85 -4.05 -9.15
C GLY A 224 15.62 -2.61 -9.58
N TRP A 225 15.52 -1.68 -8.63
CA TRP A 225 15.44 -0.25 -8.92
C TRP A 225 16.22 0.59 -7.92
N LYS A 226 16.60 1.79 -8.36
CA LYS A 226 17.14 2.81 -7.47
C LYS A 226 16.01 3.69 -6.97
N SER A 227 15.82 3.75 -5.66
CA SER A 227 14.81 4.61 -5.05
C SER A 227 15.20 6.09 -5.13
N GLY A 228 14.25 6.99 -4.90
CA GLY A 228 14.51 8.45 -4.90
C GLY A 228 15.53 8.89 -3.84
N ASN A 229 15.61 8.16 -2.73
CA ASN A 229 16.64 8.32 -1.70
C ASN A 229 17.94 7.53 -1.99
N ARG A 230 18.14 7.09 -3.23
CA ARG A 230 19.36 6.46 -3.77
C ARG A 230 19.68 5.06 -3.24
N HIS A 231 18.75 4.40 -2.56
CA HIS A 231 18.90 3.00 -2.16
C HIS A 231 18.66 2.11 -3.38
N ALA A 232 19.45 1.06 -3.49
CA ALA A 232 19.32 0.05 -4.52
C ALA A 232 18.48 -1.10 -3.97
N LEU A 233 17.21 -1.17 -4.36
CA LEU A 233 16.27 -2.13 -3.79
C LEU A 233 15.94 -3.21 -4.81
N TYR A 234 15.80 -4.45 -4.33
CA TYR A 234 15.31 -5.58 -5.13
C TYR A 234 14.01 -6.10 -4.55
N GLY A 235 12.90 -5.93 -5.26
CA GLY A 235 11.62 -6.49 -4.86
C GLY A 235 11.55 -7.95 -5.27
N ILE A 236 11.47 -8.86 -4.31
CA ILE A 236 11.44 -10.31 -4.55
C ILE A 236 10.05 -10.84 -4.24
N THR A 237 9.43 -11.45 -5.23
CA THR A 237 8.08 -11.95 -5.15
C THR A 237 8.04 -13.40 -5.61
N CYS A 238 7.20 -14.21 -4.97
CA CYS A 238 6.89 -15.54 -5.44
C CYS A 238 5.47 -15.63 -5.98
N VAL A 239 5.30 -16.53 -6.94
CA VAL A 239 4.01 -16.95 -7.49
C VAL A 239 3.91 -18.46 -7.31
N PHE A 240 2.83 -18.92 -6.69
CA PHE A 240 2.64 -20.34 -6.37
C PHE A 240 1.15 -20.68 -6.41
N ARG A 241 0.80 -21.96 -6.21
CA ARG A 241 -0.60 -22.39 -6.10
C ARG A 241 -0.92 -22.71 -4.65
N ASP A 242 -2.10 -22.30 -4.17
CA ASP A 242 -2.56 -22.75 -2.85
C ASP A 242 -3.13 -24.18 -2.89
N SER A 243 -3.55 -24.68 -1.73
CA SER A 243 -4.16 -26.01 -1.59
C SER A 243 -5.48 -26.17 -2.37
N ASN A 244 -6.13 -25.07 -2.77
CA ASN A 244 -7.30 -25.07 -3.64
C ASN A 244 -6.93 -24.92 -5.11
N ASN A 245 -5.65 -25.08 -5.44
CA ASN A 245 -5.09 -24.95 -6.78
C ASN A 245 -5.27 -23.54 -7.37
N ARG A 246 -5.44 -22.51 -6.52
CA ARG A 246 -5.58 -21.12 -6.97
C ARG A 246 -4.21 -20.45 -7.01
N PRO A 247 -3.91 -19.67 -8.05
CA PRO A 247 -2.69 -18.89 -8.10
C PRO A 247 -2.66 -17.84 -6.99
N GLN A 248 -1.52 -17.75 -6.31
CA GLN A 248 -1.22 -16.83 -5.23
C GLN A 248 0.08 -16.09 -5.56
N LYS A 249 0.17 -14.85 -5.07
CA LYS A 249 1.34 -13.99 -5.22
C LYS A 249 1.70 -13.42 -3.85
N CYS A 250 2.97 -13.51 -3.47
CA CYS A 250 3.45 -13.04 -2.17
C CYS A 250 4.85 -12.41 -2.30
N VAL A 251 5.01 -11.20 -1.77
CA VAL A 251 6.32 -10.55 -1.66
C VAL A 251 7.11 -11.23 -0.55
N LEU A 252 8.28 -11.77 -0.89
CA LEU A 252 9.16 -12.45 0.06
C LEU A 252 10.12 -11.46 0.74
N GLY A 253 10.58 -10.46 0.00
CA GLY A 253 11.52 -9.49 0.53
C GLY A 253 11.72 -8.26 -0.34
N LEU A 254 12.34 -7.25 0.26
CA LEU A 254 12.80 -6.04 -0.39
C LEU A 254 14.24 -5.71 0.05
N PRO A 255 15.23 -6.60 -0.17
CA PRO A 255 16.60 -6.35 0.22
C PRO A 255 17.16 -5.10 -0.45
N GLU A 256 18.02 -4.40 0.31
CA GLU A 256 18.86 -3.33 -0.22
C GLU A 256 20.23 -3.88 -0.59
N LEU A 257 20.63 -3.65 -1.84
CA LEU A 257 21.97 -3.98 -2.31
C LEU A 257 22.90 -2.79 -2.08
N THR A 258 23.60 -2.77 -0.95
CA THR A 258 24.52 -1.69 -0.58
C THR A 258 25.85 -1.74 -1.34
N GLU A 259 26.19 -2.90 -1.91
CA GLU A 259 27.40 -3.14 -2.67
C GLU A 259 27.24 -2.87 -4.17
N ARG A 260 28.23 -3.30 -4.98
CA ARG A 260 28.14 -3.26 -6.44
C ARG A 260 26.98 -4.15 -6.91
N HIS A 261 26.28 -3.69 -7.94
CA HIS A 261 25.15 -4.39 -8.57
C HIS A 261 25.61 -5.51 -9.52
N THR A 262 26.53 -6.35 -9.05
CA THR A 262 26.97 -7.54 -9.79
C THR A 262 25.95 -8.66 -9.68
N GLY A 263 25.95 -9.60 -10.62
CA GLY A 263 24.98 -10.70 -10.60
C GLY A 263 25.16 -11.62 -9.39
N GLU A 264 26.39 -11.78 -8.92
CA GLU A 264 26.80 -12.55 -7.76
C GLU A 264 26.20 -11.97 -6.47
N ASN A 265 26.30 -10.65 -6.31
CA ASN A 265 25.75 -9.97 -5.14
C ASN A 265 24.21 -10.01 -5.13
N ILE A 266 23.58 -9.89 -6.31
CA ILE A 266 22.13 -10.10 -6.45
C ILE A 266 21.77 -11.52 -6.05
N ALA A 267 22.46 -12.53 -6.60
CA ALA A 267 22.21 -13.93 -6.29
C ALA A 267 22.35 -14.22 -4.79
N GLY A 268 23.37 -13.69 -4.12
CA GLY A 268 23.56 -13.84 -2.67
C GLY A 268 22.31 -13.43 -1.88
N GLN A 269 21.74 -12.26 -2.18
CA GLN A 269 20.51 -11.78 -1.53
C GLN A 269 19.29 -12.67 -1.84
N ILE A 270 19.17 -13.16 -3.08
CA ILE A 270 18.09 -14.08 -3.46
C ILE A 270 18.24 -15.43 -2.72
N ILE A 271 19.46 -15.95 -2.60
CA ILE A 271 19.76 -17.22 -1.91
C ILE A 271 19.41 -17.13 -0.43
N GLU A 272 19.78 -16.04 0.24
CA GLU A 272 19.43 -15.80 1.64
C GLU A 272 17.92 -15.86 1.86
N ILE A 273 17.14 -15.19 1.02
CA ILE A 273 15.67 -15.19 1.13
C ILE A 273 15.07 -16.57 0.80
N ILE A 274 15.57 -17.26 -0.22
CA ILE A 274 15.10 -18.62 -0.55
C ILE A 274 15.32 -19.57 0.64
N ARG A 275 16.49 -19.47 1.29
CA ARG A 275 16.83 -20.26 2.48
C ARG A 275 15.99 -19.85 3.69
N GLU A 276 15.80 -18.55 3.91
CA GLU A 276 14.99 -18.02 5.02
C GLU A 276 13.55 -18.54 4.96
N TYR A 277 12.95 -18.57 3.76
CA TYR A 277 11.58 -19.07 3.54
C TYR A 277 11.49 -20.59 3.38
N GLU A 278 12.62 -21.31 3.39
CA GLU A 278 12.69 -22.78 3.28
C GLU A 278 12.01 -23.32 2.01
N ILE A 279 12.27 -22.68 0.86
CA ILE A 279 11.63 -23.04 -0.43
C ILE A 279 12.59 -23.63 -1.48
N SER A 280 13.83 -23.93 -1.10
CA SER A 280 14.90 -24.39 -2.00
C SER A 280 14.51 -25.62 -2.84
N ASP A 281 13.80 -26.57 -2.26
CA ASP A 281 13.38 -27.83 -2.90
C ASP A 281 12.17 -27.69 -3.82
N LYS A 282 11.49 -26.53 -3.78
CA LYS A 282 10.24 -26.30 -4.54
C LYS A 282 10.40 -25.25 -5.63
N LEU A 283 11.62 -24.77 -5.89
CA LEU A 283 11.86 -23.74 -6.89
C LEU A 283 11.40 -24.18 -8.29
N GLY A 284 10.69 -23.28 -8.97
CA GLY A 284 10.22 -23.42 -10.34
C GLY A 284 11.03 -22.56 -11.30
N TYR A 285 10.34 -21.63 -11.94
CA TYR A 285 10.88 -20.70 -12.94
C TYR A 285 11.13 -19.33 -12.32
N PHE A 286 12.06 -18.59 -12.92
CA PHE A 286 12.42 -17.23 -12.54
C PHE A 286 12.03 -16.24 -13.64
N THR A 287 11.18 -15.26 -13.36
CA THR A 287 10.79 -14.22 -14.34
C THR A 287 11.49 -12.90 -14.05
N LEU A 288 12.42 -12.52 -14.92
CA LEU A 288 13.32 -11.37 -14.74
C LEU A 288 13.43 -10.55 -16.01
N ASP A 289 13.88 -9.29 -15.91
CA ASP A 289 14.19 -8.50 -17.10
C ASP A 289 15.46 -9.00 -17.82
N ASN A 290 15.78 -8.39 -18.96
CA ASN A 290 16.90 -8.82 -19.82
C ASN A 290 18.25 -8.20 -19.41
N ALA A 291 18.39 -7.68 -18.19
CA ALA A 291 19.65 -7.09 -17.74
C ALA A 291 20.78 -8.13 -17.67
N GLY A 292 22.00 -7.73 -18.05
CA GLY A 292 23.15 -8.63 -18.10
C GLY A 292 23.53 -9.24 -16.75
N ASN A 293 23.34 -8.49 -15.65
CA ASN A 293 23.56 -8.97 -14.29
C ASN A 293 22.58 -10.07 -13.86
N ASN A 294 21.35 -10.10 -14.41
CA ASN A 294 20.40 -11.18 -14.17
C ASN A 294 20.85 -12.50 -14.79
N LYS A 295 21.58 -12.46 -15.91
CA LYS A 295 22.19 -13.66 -16.50
C LYS A 295 23.20 -14.29 -15.53
N THR A 296 24.13 -13.49 -15.01
CA THR A 296 25.11 -13.95 -14.01
C THR A 296 24.42 -14.43 -12.73
N SER A 297 23.42 -13.68 -12.24
CA SER A 297 22.65 -14.05 -11.04
C SER A 297 21.94 -15.40 -11.20
N MET A 298 21.30 -15.65 -12.35
CA MET A 298 20.68 -16.94 -12.65
C MET A 298 21.69 -18.09 -12.72
N GLY A 299 22.90 -17.83 -13.23
CA GLY A 299 24.00 -18.80 -13.23
C GLY A 299 24.39 -19.24 -11.83
N GLU A 300 24.59 -18.28 -10.92
CA GLU A 300 24.90 -18.55 -9.51
C GLU A 300 23.76 -19.30 -8.80
N LEU A 301 22.49 -18.90 -9.04
CA LEU A 301 21.32 -19.60 -8.49
C LEU A 301 21.22 -21.05 -9.00
N GLY A 302 21.49 -21.27 -10.29
CA GLY A 302 21.49 -22.60 -10.89
C GLY A 302 22.58 -23.50 -10.31
N LEU A 303 23.77 -22.94 -10.05
CA LEU A 303 24.86 -23.65 -9.39
C LEU A 303 24.50 -24.02 -7.94
N GLU A 304 23.99 -23.06 -7.16
CA GLU A 304 23.63 -23.25 -5.76
C GLU A 304 22.50 -24.27 -5.57
N PHE A 305 21.46 -24.21 -6.39
CA PHE A 305 20.27 -25.06 -6.23
C PHE A 305 20.21 -26.25 -7.20
N GLY A 306 21.27 -26.47 -7.99
CA GLY A 306 21.41 -27.64 -8.86
C GLY A 306 20.40 -27.70 -10.01
N PHE A 307 20.10 -26.58 -10.66
CA PHE A 307 19.20 -26.53 -11.82
C PHE A 307 19.83 -25.91 -13.06
N ASP A 308 19.31 -26.29 -14.22
CA ASP A 308 19.63 -25.65 -15.50
C ASP A 308 18.97 -24.26 -15.56
N TRP A 309 19.78 -23.23 -15.36
CA TRP A 309 19.31 -21.86 -15.26
C TRP A 309 18.77 -21.31 -16.58
N GLU A 310 19.32 -21.75 -17.72
CA GLU A 310 18.86 -21.32 -19.05
C GLU A 310 17.45 -21.79 -19.32
N LYS A 311 17.12 -23.01 -18.88
CA LYS A 311 15.76 -23.57 -19.01
C LYS A 311 14.75 -22.97 -18.03
N ARG A 312 15.20 -22.37 -16.93
CA ARG A 312 14.33 -21.84 -15.86
C ARG A 312 14.20 -20.33 -15.87
N TRP A 313 15.01 -19.62 -16.66
CA TRP A 313 14.91 -18.18 -16.83
C TRP A 313 13.85 -17.81 -17.87
N VAL A 314 12.81 -17.11 -17.42
CA VAL A 314 11.76 -16.53 -18.25
C VAL A 314 12.00 -15.03 -18.36
N ARG A 315 12.07 -14.52 -19.58
CA ARG A 315 12.22 -13.07 -19.83
C ARG A 315 10.91 -12.35 -19.55
N CYS A 316 10.98 -11.23 -18.85
CA CYS A 316 9.83 -10.39 -18.54
C CYS A 316 9.26 -9.80 -19.82
N VAL A 317 8.04 -10.24 -20.19
CA VAL A 317 7.37 -9.75 -21.41
C VAL A 317 7.11 -8.25 -21.35
N GLY A 318 6.76 -7.70 -20.18
CA GLY A 318 6.59 -6.25 -20.00
C GLY A 318 7.87 -5.47 -20.32
N HIS A 319 9.03 -6.01 -19.95
CA HIS A 319 10.32 -5.40 -20.30
C HIS A 319 10.62 -5.52 -21.81
N VAL A 320 10.35 -6.67 -22.42
CA VAL A 320 10.49 -6.86 -23.87
C VAL A 320 9.63 -5.87 -24.65
N VAL A 321 8.36 -5.73 -24.27
CA VAL A 321 7.45 -4.73 -24.86
C VAL A 321 7.98 -3.32 -24.68
N ASN A 322 8.50 -2.98 -23.49
CA ASN A 322 9.11 -1.68 -23.26
C ASN A 322 10.30 -1.41 -24.21
N ILE A 323 11.15 -2.40 -24.50
CA ILE A 323 12.24 -2.25 -25.47
C ILE A 323 11.67 -1.99 -26.88
N VAL A 324 10.70 -2.79 -27.32
CA VAL A 324 10.08 -2.64 -28.66
C VAL A 324 9.48 -1.25 -28.82
N VAL A 325 8.70 -0.80 -27.83
CA VAL A 325 8.06 0.51 -27.87
C VAL A 325 9.09 1.65 -27.83
N LYS A 326 10.14 1.55 -26.99
CA LYS A 326 11.20 2.56 -26.96
C LYS A 326 11.93 2.68 -28.31
N GLN A 327 12.20 1.55 -28.98
CA GLN A 327 12.80 1.56 -30.33
C GLN A 327 11.85 2.21 -31.36
N MET A 328 10.54 1.97 -31.25
CA MET A 328 9.54 2.60 -32.10
C MET A 328 9.47 4.13 -31.88
N LEU A 329 9.50 4.57 -30.62
CA LEU A 329 9.37 5.99 -30.25
C LEU A 329 10.66 6.79 -30.49
N TYR A 330 11.82 6.21 -30.20
CA TYR A 330 13.10 6.91 -30.22
C TYR A 330 14.00 6.49 -31.39
N GLY A 331 13.58 5.56 -32.24
CA GLY A 331 14.39 5.06 -33.34
C GLY A 331 15.67 4.36 -32.86
N LYS A 332 16.73 4.40 -33.68
CA LYS A 332 18.00 3.72 -33.38
C LYS A 332 18.64 4.27 -32.10
N ASN A 333 19.08 3.37 -31.22
CA ASN A 333 19.79 3.64 -29.96
C ASN A 333 19.02 4.51 -28.94
N PRO A 334 17.87 4.03 -28.42
CA PRO A 334 17.09 4.73 -27.39
C PRO A 334 17.91 5.03 -26.12
N ASP A 335 18.82 4.14 -25.72
CA ASP A 335 19.65 4.34 -24.53
C ASP A 335 20.62 5.52 -24.68
N ALA A 336 21.15 5.76 -25.88
CA ALA A 336 22.03 6.89 -26.14
C ALA A 336 21.27 8.22 -26.05
N PHE A 337 20.04 8.24 -26.54
CA PHE A 337 19.14 9.38 -26.40
C PHE A 337 18.78 9.65 -24.94
N GLU A 338 18.44 8.60 -24.19
CA GLU A 338 18.11 8.75 -22.78
C GLU A 338 19.31 9.30 -21.99
N LYS A 339 20.53 8.86 -22.28
CA LYS A 339 21.74 9.46 -21.70
C LYS A 339 21.90 10.94 -22.08
N GLU A 340 21.76 11.27 -23.36
CA GLU A 340 21.91 12.65 -23.84
C GLU A 340 20.90 13.62 -23.19
N VAL A 341 19.66 13.17 -22.97
CA VAL A 341 18.59 13.99 -22.41
C VAL A 341 18.57 14.01 -20.89
N PHE A 342 18.79 12.86 -20.24
CA PHE A 342 18.53 12.70 -18.81
C PHE A 342 19.78 12.79 -17.92
N GLU A 343 21.00 12.87 -18.49
CA GLU A 343 22.23 13.12 -17.71
C GLU A 343 22.42 14.61 -17.36
N GLY A 344 21.53 15.51 -17.82
CA GLY A 344 21.47 16.90 -17.36
C GLY A 344 22.69 17.77 -17.74
N LEU A 345 23.46 17.33 -18.75
CA LEU A 345 24.66 18.00 -19.23
C LEU A 345 24.37 19.12 -20.25
N HIS A 346 23.10 19.47 -20.48
CA HIS A 346 22.69 20.33 -21.58
C HIS A 346 21.94 21.57 -21.09
N THR A 347 22.06 22.66 -21.85
CA THR A 347 21.24 23.85 -21.64
C THR A 347 19.80 23.55 -22.05
N ALA A 348 18.82 24.23 -21.45
CA ALA A 348 17.40 24.06 -21.79
C ALA A 348 17.12 24.21 -23.30
N ALA A 349 17.87 25.07 -23.99
CA ALA A 349 17.76 25.23 -25.46
C ALA A 349 18.24 24.00 -26.23
N LYS A 350 19.31 23.34 -25.75
CA LYS A 350 19.87 22.14 -26.36
C LYS A 350 19.00 20.92 -26.08
N GLU A 351 18.48 20.78 -24.86
CA GLU A 351 17.47 19.76 -24.53
C GLU A 351 16.24 19.88 -25.42
N HIS A 352 15.73 21.11 -25.57
CA HIS A 352 14.59 21.39 -26.43
C HIS A 352 14.86 20.99 -27.89
N GLU A 353 16.04 21.31 -28.43
CA GLU A 353 16.44 20.95 -29.79
C GLU A 353 16.50 19.42 -29.97
N VAL A 354 17.12 18.72 -29.02
CA VAL A 354 17.24 17.26 -29.01
C VAL A 354 15.86 16.60 -29.02
N TRP A 355 14.92 17.09 -28.20
CA TRP A 355 13.54 16.62 -28.24
C TRP A 355 12.81 16.97 -29.53
N ARG A 356 12.96 18.20 -30.05
CA ARG A 356 12.29 18.61 -31.30
C ARG A 356 12.63 17.69 -32.48
N ARG A 357 13.88 17.23 -32.56
CA ARG A 357 14.35 16.29 -33.59
C ARG A 357 13.67 14.91 -33.52
N ARG A 358 12.98 14.59 -32.43
CA ARG A 358 12.16 13.38 -32.28
C ARG A 358 10.76 13.50 -32.88
N GLY A 359 10.48 14.57 -33.63
CA GLY A 359 9.23 14.76 -34.34
C GLY A 359 8.08 15.17 -33.42
N SER A 360 6.87 14.73 -33.74
CA SER A 360 5.62 15.20 -33.12
C SER A 360 5.55 14.92 -31.61
N VAL A 361 6.05 13.76 -31.17
CA VAL A 361 6.12 13.41 -29.74
C VAL A 361 7.06 14.36 -29.00
N GLY A 362 8.22 14.66 -29.58
CA GLY A 362 9.20 15.55 -28.97
C GLY A 362 8.79 17.03 -28.97
N LYS A 363 8.07 17.49 -29.99
CA LYS A 363 7.42 18.81 -29.97
C LYS A 363 6.43 18.92 -28.81
N TRP A 364 5.58 17.91 -28.62
CA TRP A 364 4.62 17.90 -27.54
C TRP A 364 5.29 17.78 -26.15
N HIS A 365 6.34 16.96 -26.02
CA HIS A 365 7.18 16.90 -24.81
C HIS A 365 7.63 18.29 -24.39
N ASN A 366 8.24 19.04 -25.32
CA ASN A 366 8.73 20.39 -25.05
C ASN A 366 7.61 21.34 -24.59
N PHE A 367 6.47 21.31 -25.28
CA PHE A 367 5.27 22.07 -24.88
C PHE A 367 4.84 21.71 -23.44
N ALA A 368 4.71 20.41 -23.13
CA ALA A 368 4.29 19.95 -21.82
C ALA A 368 5.27 20.37 -20.72
N VAL A 369 6.57 20.24 -20.97
CA VAL A 369 7.62 20.66 -20.03
C VAL A 369 7.55 22.17 -19.77
N GLU A 370 7.51 23.01 -20.80
CA GLU A 370 7.46 24.47 -20.63
C GLU A 370 6.19 24.94 -19.92
N VAL A 371 5.02 24.41 -20.31
CA VAL A 371 3.75 24.79 -19.68
C VAL A 371 3.70 24.31 -18.23
N SER A 372 4.16 23.09 -17.93
CA SER A 372 4.16 22.55 -16.56
C SER A 372 5.07 23.32 -15.59
N ARG A 373 6.13 23.95 -16.11
CA ARG A 373 7.08 24.76 -15.32
C ARG A 373 6.62 26.20 -15.09
N SER A 374 5.49 26.62 -15.67
CA SER A 374 4.95 27.97 -15.52
C SER A 374 3.52 27.94 -15.02
N ASP A 375 3.30 28.47 -13.81
CA ASP A 375 1.96 28.65 -13.24
C ASP A 375 1.09 29.51 -14.15
N THR A 376 1.68 30.54 -14.77
CA THR A 376 1.00 31.42 -15.73
C THR A 376 0.45 30.65 -16.92
N TRP A 377 1.28 29.82 -17.57
CA TRP A 377 0.85 29.04 -18.73
C TRP A 377 -0.10 27.90 -18.34
N THR A 378 0.13 27.26 -17.20
CA THR A 378 -0.76 26.23 -16.67
C THR A 378 -2.16 26.78 -16.37
N ASP A 379 -2.25 27.95 -15.73
CA ASP A 379 -3.53 28.60 -15.43
C ASP A 379 -4.21 29.07 -16.72
N MET A 380 -3.46 29.66 -17.65
CA MET A 380 -3.98 30.08 -18.96
C MET A 380 -4.57 28.90 -19.75
N LEU A 381 -3.87 27.76 -19.80
CA LEU A 381 -4.34 26.55 -20.46
C LEU A 381 -5.67 26.06 -19.86
N LYS A 382 -5.81 26.11 -18.52
CA LYS A 382 -7.07 25.74 -17.85
C LYS A 382 -8.20 26.73 -18.15
N LYS A 383 -7.90 28.04 -18.22
CA LYS A 383 -8.87 29.08 -18.57
C LYS A 383 -9.37 28.94 -20.01
N VAL A 384 -8.48 28.64 -20.96
CA VAL A 384 -8.87 28.37 -22.36
C VAL A 384 -9.85 27.21 -22.41
N GLN A 385 -9.51 26.09 -21.77
CA GLN A 385 -10.38 24.92 -21.69
C GLN A 385 -11.75 25.28 -21.10
N ALA A 386 -11.80 26.01 -19.99
CA ALA A 386 -13.07 26.37 -19.33
C ALA A 386 -13.96 27.22 -20.24
N VAL A 387 -13.39 28.24 -20.90
CA VAL A 387 -14.14 29.13 -21.80
C VAL A 387 -14.65 28.37 -23.01
N GLU A 388 -13.79 27.60 -23.68
CA GLU A 388 -14.19 26.89 -24.91
C GLU A 388 -15.15 25.74 -24.63
N SER A 389 -15.01 25.05 -23.50
CA SER A 389 -15.96 24.01 -23.09
C SER A 389 -17.35 24.58 -22.81
N GLN A 390 -17.44 25.80 -22.26
CA GLN A 390 -18.72 26.48 -22.02
C GLN A 390 -19.39 26.96 -23.31
N LEU A 391 -18.58 27.39 -24.29
CA LEU A 391 -19.07 27.97 -25.56
C LEU A 391 -19.26 26.93 -26.67
N SER A 392 -18.66 25.73 -26.54
CA SER A 392 -18.75 24.68 -27.56
C SER A 392 -20.14 24.06 -27.60
N ASP A 393 -20.65 23.74 -28.78
CA ASP A 393 -21.89 22.97 -28.95
C ASP A 393 -21.69 21.45 -28.86
N ASP A 394 -20.44 20.97 -28.84
CA ASP A 394 -20.11 19.55 -28.71
C ASP A 394 -20.39 19.06 -27.27
N ALA A 395 -21.25 18.04 -27.15
CA ALA A 395 -21.65 17.48 -25.86
C ALA A 395 -20.48 16.86 -25.06
N GLN A 396 -19.43 16.38 -25.72
CA GLN A 396 -18.22 15.88 -25.06
C GLN A 396 -17.37 17.04 -24.53
N LEU A 397 -17.22 18.12 -25.31
CA LEU A 397 -16.50 19.32 -24.86
C LEU A 397 -17.24 20.04 -23.74
N LYS A 398 -18.58 20.12 -23.76
CA LYS A 398 -19.38 20.67 -22.63
C LYS A 398 -19.16 19.93 -21.31
N LYS A 399 -18.87 18.62 -21.37
CA LYS A 399 -18.61 17.78 -20.18
C LYS A 399 -17.13 17.77 -19.76
N HIS A 400 -16.25 18.32 -20.59
CA HIS A 400 -14.82 18.37 -20.31
C HIS A 400 -14.53 19.18 -19.04
N ARG A 401 -13.59 18.69 -18.25
CA ARG A 401 -13.09 19.41 -17.07
C ARG A 401 -11.68 19.89 -17.36
N PRO A 402 -11.32 21.15 -17.03
CA PRO A 402 -9.98 21.65 -17.26
C PRO A 402 -8.91 20.74 -16.64
N VAL A 403 -7.95 20.32 -17.45
CA VAL A 403 -6.83 19.48 -17.05
C VAL A 403 -5.49 20.15 -17.37
N GLY A 404 -4.45 19.83 -16.60
CA GLY A 404 -3.08 20.25 -16.90
C GLY A 404 -2.44 19.39 -17.99
N VAL A 405 -1.21 19.73 -18.39
CA VAL A 405 -0.36 18.83 -19.18
C VAL A 405 0.13 17.65 -18.33
N VAL A 406 0.54 16.57 -18.99
CA VAL A 406 1.24 15.43 -18.38
C VAL A 406 2.62 15.40 -18.99
N VAL A 407 3.65 15.38 -18.15
CA VAL A 407 5.05 15.26 -18.57
C VAL A 407 5.47 13.80 -18.40
N ASP A 408 6.11 13.24 -19.42
CA ASP A 408 6.66 11.90 -19.36
C ASP A 408 7.90 11.83 -18.44
N ASN A 409 8.33 10.60 -18.14
CA ASN A 409 9.57 10.33 -17.44
C ASN A 409 10.33 9.19 -18.14
N ALA A 410 11.66 9.26 -18.10
CA ALA A 410 12.58 8.38 -18.82
C ALA A 410 12.35 6.87 -18.59
N THR A 411 11.77 6.52 -17.44
CA THR A 411 11.82 5.15 -16.95
C THR A 411 10.94 4.18 -17.72
N ARG A 412 9.80 4.59 -18.30
CA ARG A 412 8.87 3.67 -18.99
C ARG A 412 8.07 4.34 -20.11
N TRP A 413 7.86 3.64 -21.21
CA TRP A 413 7.04 4.11 -22.35
C TRP A 413 5.59 4.47 -21.98
N LEU A 414 5.06 3.94 -20.87
CA LEU A 414 3.73 4.26 -20.36
C LEU A 414 3.56 5.75 -20.00
N SER A 415 4.64 6.43 -19.60
CA SER A 415 4.60 7.86 -19.31
C SER A 415 4.43 8.68 -20.58
N GLN A 416 5.12 8.28 -21.66
CA GLN A 416 4.97 8.83 -23.02
C GLN A 416 3.56 8.58 -23.56
N PHE A 417 3.03 7.35 -23.42
CA PHE A 417 1.64 7.05 -23.78
C PHE A 417 0.64 7.96 -23.05
N SER A 418 0.80 8.14 -21.73
CA SER A 418 -0.07 9.01 -20.92
C SER A 418 0.04 10.49 -21.34
N MET A 419 1.23 10.93 -21.75
CA MET A 419 1.45 12.27 -22.30
C MET A 419 0.74 12.45 -23.64
N ILE A 420 0.82 11.47 -24.55
CA ILE A 420 0.13 11.49 -25.86
C ILE A 420 -1.38 11.47 -25.66
N GLU A 421 -1.90 10.62 -24.78
CA GLU A 421 -3.32 10.60 -24.41
C GLU A 421 -3.79 11.98 -23.93
N ARG A 422 -2.99 12.63 -23.07
CA ARG A 422 -3.26 14.00 -22.63
C ARG A 422 -3.17 15.02 -23.77
N ALA A 423 -2.26 14.83 -24.71
CA ALA A 423 -2.13 15.70 -25.89
C ALA A 423 -3.40 15.69 -26.73
N LEU A 424 -3.91 14.50 -27.04
CA LEU A 424 -5.11 14.34 -27.86
C LEU A 424 -6.35 14.90 -27.16
N LEU A 425 -6.44 14.79 -25.84
CA LEU A 425 -7.49 15.43 -25.05
C LEU A 425 -7.40 16.97 -25.08
N LEU A 426 -6.18 17.52 -25.13
CA LEU A 426 -5.94 18.97 -25.17
C LEU A 426 -5.97 19.57 -26.57
N ARG A 427 -5.93 18.74 -27.63
CA ARG A 427 -5.92 19.16 -29.04
C ARG A 427 -6.99 20.22 -29.38
N PRO A 428 -8.26 20.10 -28.95
CA PRO A 428 -9.30 21.09 -29.29
C PRO A 428 -8.97 22.51 -28.80
N PHE A 429 -8.20 22.62 -27.71
CA PHE A 429 -7.91 23.87 -27.03
C PHE A 429 -6.55 24.47 -27.40
N TYR A 430 -5.71 23.71 -28.12
CA TYR A 430 -4.31 24.06 -28.37
C TYR A 430 -4.14 25.36 -29.15
N ASN A 431 -4.86 25.52 -30.27
CA ASN A 431 -4.71 26.71 -31.12
C ASN A 431 -5.12 27.98 -30.39
N SER A 432 -6.21 27.94 -29.64
CA SER A 432 -6.70 29.06 -28.84
C SER A 432 -5.78 29.37 -27.67
N PHE A 433 -5.15 28.35 -27.06
CA PHE A 433 -4.09 28.56 -26.09
C PHE A 433 -2.91 29.28 -26.73
N VAL A 434 -2.39 28.81 -27.87
CA VAL A 434 -1.25 29.43 -28.56
C VAL A 434 -1.53 30.89 -28.93
N GLN A 435 -2.73 31.18 -29.46
CA GLN A 435 -3.14 32.56 -29.76
C GLN A 435 -3.17 33.45 -28.51
N ARG A 436 -3.84 33.00 -27.44
CA ARG A 436 -3.92 33.78 -26.19
C ARG A 436 -2.53 33.95 -25.54
N ALA A 437 -1.70 32.93 -25.58
CA ALA A 437 -0.34 32.98 -25.06
C ALA A 437 0.54 33.95 -25.86
N SER A 438 0.41 33.99 -27.20
CA SER A 438 1.09 34.99 -28.04
C SER A 438 0.68 36.41 -27.65
N ASN A 439 -0.63 36.66 -27.58
CA ASN A 439 -1.16 37.99 -27.25
C ASN A 439 -0.72 38.46 -25.86
N GLU A 440 -0.75 37.59 -24.85
CA GLU A 440 -0.30 37.93 -23.51
C GLU A 440 1.22 38.13 -23.44
N TRP A 441 2.00 37.34 -24.17
CA TRP A 441 3.44 37.56 -24.26
C TRP A 441 3.76 38.90 -24.91
N GLU A 442 3.11 39.23 -26.02
CA GLU A 442 3.27 40.50 -26.74
C GLU A 442 2.89 41.69 -25.87
N LYS A 443 1.74 41.62 -25.19
CA LYS A 443 1.28 42.66 -24.25
C LYS A 443 2.30 42.97 -23.15
N VAL A 444 2.98 41.94 -22.63
CA VAL A 444 3.96 42.10 -21.56
C VAL A 444 5.34 42.52 -22.10
N ASN A 445 5.72 42.05 -23.29
CA ASN A 445 7.10 42.14 -23.79
C ASN A 445 7.32 43.12 -24.95
N LEU A 446 6.28 43.70 -25.53
CA LEU A 446 6.40 44.77 -26.52
C LEU A 446 6.39 46.16 -25.84
N THR A 447 7.15 47.08 -26.43
CA THR A 447 7.09 48.51 -26.11
C THR A 447 5.90 49.16 -26.81
N ARG A 448 5.53 50.39 -26.43
CA ARG A 448 4.48 51.15 -27.13
C ARG A 448 4.75 51.35 -28.63
N ALA A 449 6.01 51.26 -29.05
CA ALA A 449 6.45 51.35 -30.44
C ALA A 449 6.53 49.99 -31.16
N GLY A 450 6.11 48.89 -30.52
CA GLY A 450 6.13 47.54 -31.10
C GLY A 450 7.47 46.81 -31.06
N HIS A 451 8.50 47.40 -30.44
CA HIS A 451 9.80 46.72 -30.26
C HIS A 451 9.79 45.80 -29.04
N ILE A 452 10.44 44.63 -29.16
CA ILE A 452 10.63 43.68 -28.07
C ILE A 452 11.54 44.29 -26.99
N LYS A 453 11.11 44.24 -25.72
CA LYS A 453 11.89 44.72 -24.57
C LYS A 453 13.22 43.94 -24.45
N LYS A 454 14.29 44.66 -24.10
CA LYS A 454 15.63 44.07 -23.98
C LYS A 454 15.63 42.97 -22.91
N GLY A 455 16.06 41.77 -23.29
CA GLY A 455 16.11 40.59 -22.41
C GLY A 455 14.88 39.68 -22.45
N SER A 456 13.79 40.09 -23.11
CA SER A 456 12.61 39.25 -23.32
C SER A 456 12.92 38.07 -24.24
N LYS A 457 12.63 36.86 -23.77
CA LYS A 457 12.76 35.63 -24.55
C LYS A 457 11.38 35.10 -24.90
N LEU A 458 11.17 34.80 -26.18
CA LEU A 458 9.96 34.14 -26.64
C LEU A 458 9.97 32.68 -26.13
N PRO A 459 8.92 32.22 -25.43
CA PRO A 459 8.74 30.81 -25.07
C PRO A 459 8.93 29.92 -26.28
N PHE A 460 9.59 28.76 -26.12
CA PHE A 460 9.93 27.96 -27.29
C PHE A 460 8.67 27.43 -27.99
N PHE A 461 7.65 27.04 -27.23
CA PHE A 461 6.36 26.61 -27.78
C PHE A 461 5.64 27.64 -28.67
N LEU A 462 5.99 28.94 -28.60
CA LEU A 462 5.42 29.98 -29.47
C LEU A 462 6.16 30.12 -30.80
N LYS A 463 7.40 29.64 -30.90
CA LYS A 463 8.19 29.66 -32.15
C LYS A 463 7.56 28.71 -33.17
N GLU A 464 7.53 29.12 -34.43
CA GLU A 464 6.81 28.39 -35.50
C GLU A 464 7.30 26.95 -35.66
N GLU A 465 8.60 26.71 -35.56
CA GLU A 465 9.20 25.38 -35.67
C GLU A 465 8.78 24.40 -34.55
N ASN A 466 8.22 24.93 -33.45
CA ASN A 466 7.78 24.15 -32.28
C ASN A 466 6.26 23.97 -32.21
N ARG A 467 5.51 24.62 -33.12
CA ARG A 467 4.06 24.50 -33.13
C ARG A 467 3.65 23.12 -33.67
N MET A 468 2.56 22.61 -33.10
CA MET A 468 1.93 21.37 -33.55
C MET A 468 1.17 21.63 -34.84
N THR A 469 1.55 20.97 -35.93
CA THR A 469 0.85 21.03 -37.22
C THR A 469 -0.31 20.02 -37.27
N PRO A 470 -1.23 20.10 -38.25
CA PRO A 470 -2.24 19.06 -38.48
C PRO A 470 -1.63 17.66 -38.63
N ASP A 471 -0.49 17.57 -39.33
CA ASP A 471 0.25 16.31 -39.51
C ASP A 471 0.81 15.79 -38.18
N ASP A 472 1.35 16.68 -37.32
CA ASP A 472 1.82 16.30 -35.99
C ASP A 472 0.70 15.67 -35.15
N TRP A 473 -0.51 16.25 -35.21
CA TRP A 473 -1.68 15.69 -34.52
C TRP A 473 -2.12 14.35 -35.08
N HIS A 474 -2.01 14.16 -36.40
CA HIS A 474 -2.30 12.87 -37.02
C HIS A 474 -1.30 11.80 -36.56
N VAL A 475 0.00 12.12 -36.56
CA VAL A 475 1.06 11.23 -36.06
C VAL A 475 0.82 10.85 -34.59
N LEU A 476 0.48 11.81 -33.73
CA LEU A 476 0.16 11.53 -32.32
C LEU A 476 -1.07 10.62 -32.17
N GLY A 477 -2.08 10.78 -33.02
CA GLY A 477 -3.27 9.91 -33.04
C GLY A 477 -2.91 8.47 -33.41
N THR A 478 -2.17 8.28 -34.50
CA THR A 478 -1.72 6.96 -34.93
C THR A 478 -0.82 6.28 -33.90
N LEU A 479 0.10 7.04 -33.29
CA LEU A 479 0.93 6.53 -32.20
C LEU A 479 0.09 6.13 -30.97
N TYR A 480 -0.92 6.90 -30.61
CA TYR A 480 -1.82 6.55 -29.52
C TYR A 480 -2.50 5.20 -29.77
N ASP A 481 -3.07 4.99 -30.97
CA ASP A 481 -3.77 3.76 -31.31
C ASP A 481 -2.82 2.54 -31.23
N ILE A 482 -1.60 2.66 -31.77
CA ILE A 482 -0.59 1.59 -31.69
C ILE A 482 -0.18 1.32 -30.23
N LEU A 483 0.10 2.36 -29.46
CA LEU A 483 0.54 2.23 -28.07
C LEU A 483 -0.56 1.72 -27.14
N LEU A 484 -1.83 1.97 -27.47
CA LEU A 484 -2.98 1.46 -26.73
C LEU A 484 -3.00 -0.08 -26.77
N ASP A 485 -2.73 -0.68 -27.93
CA ASP A 485 -2.66 -2.14 -28.07
C ASP A 485 -1.54 -2.72 -27.19
N PHE A 486 -0.35 -2.11 -27.20
CA PHE A 486 0.73 -2.50 -26.29
C PHE A 486 0.33 -2.36 -24.82
N GLN A 487 -0.45 -1.35 -24.46
CA GLN A 487 -0.88 -1.13 -23.07
C GLN A 487 -1.83 -2.23 -22.63
N LEU A 488 -2.76 -2.63 -23.50
CA LEU A 488 -3.69 -3.72 -23.23
C LEU A 488 -2.96 -5.05 -23.05
N VAL A 489 -1.95 -5.33 -23.89
CA VAL A 489 -1.10 -6.52 -23.75
C VAL A 489 -0.35 -6.50 -22.42
N VAL A 490 0.33 -5.40 -22.09
CA VAL A 490 1.09 -5.28 -20.83
C VAL A 490 0.16 -5.44 -19.63
N ARG A 491 -0.99 -4.77 -19.59
CA ARG A 491 -1.96 -4.92 -18.50
C ARG A 491 -2.51 -6.34 -18.36
N GLY A 492 -2.72 -7.04 -19.49
CA GLY A 492 -3.15 -8.44 -19.48
C GLY A 492 -2.09 -9.37 -18.89
N LEU A 493 -0.81 -9.10 -19.16
CA LEU A 493 0.31 -9.95 -18.75
C LEU A 493 0.88 -9.60 -17.36
N GLU A 494 0.75 -8.35 -16.92
CA GLU A 494 1.12 -7.90 -15.56
C GLU A 494 0.15 -8.37 -14.47
N GLY A 495 -0.97 -8.98 -14.86
CA GLY A 495 -2.08 -9.38 -14.00
C GLY A 495 -1.63 -9.95 -12.65
N ASP A 496 -2.38 -9.65 -11.59
CA ASP A 496 -2.01 -9.94 -10.19
C ASP A 496 -1.89 -11.43 -9.84
N GLY A 497 -2.14 -12.33 -10.80
CA GLY A 497 -2.23 -13.76 -10.59
C GLY A 497 -3.39 -14.15 -9.67
N GLN A 498 -4.27 -13.23 -9.26
CA GLN A 498 -5.37 -13.49 -8.33
C GLN A 498 -6.74 -13.60 -9.01
N GLY A 499 -6.80 -13.62 -10.34
CA GLY A 499 -8.01 -13.96 -11.09
C GLY A 499 -9.22 -13.09 -10.76
N LYS A 500 -9.03 -11.82 -10.38
CA LYS A 500 -10.15 -10.91 -10.06
C LYS A 500 -10.97 -10.49 -11.29
N HIS A 501 -10.52 -10.85 -12.50
CA HIS A 501 -11.33 -10.77 -13.71
C HIS A 501 -12.19 -12.02 -13.91
N ARG A 502 -13.13 -12.27 -12.99
CA ARG A 502 -14.38 -12.96 -13.36
C ARG A 502 -15.40 -11.90 -13.74
N ARG A 503 -15.41 -11.48 -15.01
CA ARG A 503 -16.70 -11.12 -15.61
C ARG A 503 -17.50 -12.41 -15.63
N LYS A 504 -18.73 -12.40 -15.10
CA LYS A 504 -19.69 -13.46 -15.40
C LYS A 504 -19.86 -13.42 -16.92
N VAL A 505 -19.35 -14.42 -17.62
CA VAL A 505 -19.71 -14.67 -19.01
C VAL A 505 -21.18 -15.08 -18.95
N GLU A 506 -22.07 -14.23 -19.47
CA GLU A 506 -23.45 -14.63 -19.70
C GLU A 506 -23.44 -15.67 -20.82
N GLU A 507 -24.29 -16.70 -20.68
CA GLU A 507 -24.27 -17.97 -21.43
C GLU A 507 -24.43 -17.85 -22.97
N ASN A 508 -24.48 -16.62 -23.52
CA ASN A 508 -24.73 -16.33 -24.93
C ASN A 508 -23.67 -15.43 -25.62
N GLU A 509 -22.54 -15.09 -24.99
CA GLU A 509 -21.41 -14.47 -25.72
C GLU A 509 -20.56 -15.57 -26.38
N ILE A 510 -20.93 -15.91 -27.63
CA ILE A 510 -19.98 -16.50 -28.58
C ILE A 510 -19.10 -15.33 -29.03
N ASP A 511 -17.82 -15.32 -28.66
CA ASP A 511 -16.82 -14.43 -29.28
C ASP A 511 -16.27 -15.11 -30.54
N PRO A 512 -16.52 -14.55 -31.75
CA PRO A 512 -15.61 -14.69 -32.89
C PRO A 512 -14.80 -13.40 -33.10
N PRO A 513 -13.70 -13.47 -33.89
CA PRO A 513 -12.51 -12.66 -33.69
C PRO A 513 -12.59 -11.27 -34.33
N LEU A 514 -11.81 -10.34 -33.76
CA LEU A 514 -11.16 -9.18 -34.40
C LEU A 514 -11.85 -8.60 -35.65
N SER A 515 -12.65 -7.54 -35.47
CA SER A 515 -12.61 -6.31 -36.29
C SER A 515 -13.66 -5.29 -35.84
N ASP A 516 -13.29 -4.02 -35.93
CA ASP A 516 -14.10 -2.81 -36.03
C ASP A 516 -14.94 -2.27 -34.85
N GLY A 517 -14.58 -1.03 -34.47
CA GLY A 517 -15.54 0.08 -34.53
C GLY A 517 -16.24 0.53 -33.25
N LEU A 518 -16.24 -0.24 -32.15
CA LEU A 518 -17.14 0.05 -31.02
C LEU A 518 -16.50 0.32 -29.64
N TYR A 519 -15.17 0.41 -29.54
CA TYR A 519 -14.50 0.67 -28.25
C TYR A 519 -14.31 2.15 -27.87
N ARG A 520 -14.77 3.12 -28.67
CA ARG A 520 -14.67 4.55 -28.33
C ARG A 520 -15.53 4.98 -27.13
N ASN A 521 -16.58 4.22 -26.76
CA ASN A 521 -17.54 4.63 -25.73
C ASN A 521 -17.44 3.85 -24.39
N LYS A 522 -16.54 2.87 -24.24
CA LYS A 522 -16.41 2.08 -22.98
C LYS A 522 -15.17 2.38 -22.13
N LEU A 523 -14.25 3.25 -22.59
CA LEU A 523 -13.09 3.68 -21.80
C LEU A 523 -13.42 4.80 -20.78
N GLY A 524 -14.61 5.40 -20.84
CA GLY A 524 -15.07 6.42 -19.89
C GLY A 524 -15.36 5.91 -18.46
N SER A 525 -15.39 4.60 -18.22
CA SER A 525 -15.64 4.03 -16.88
C SER A 525 -14.43 3.40 -16.19
N TYR A 526 -13.29 3.26 -16.88
CA TYR A 526 -12.11 2.56 -16.36
C TYR A 526 -10.92 3.47 -15.99
N SER A 527 -11.03 4.79 -16.22
CA SER A 527 -10.02 5.79 -15.84
C SER A 527 -10.19 6.37 -14.43
N ARG A 528 -10.79 5.61 -13.49
CA ARG A 528 -10.71 5.91 -12.05
C ARG A 528 -9.78 4.94 -11.33
N VAL A 529 -8.49 5.07 -11.57
CA VAL A 529 -7.50 4.85 -10.51
C VAL A 529 -6.99 6.22 -10.12
N ARG A 530 -7.61 6.79 -9.08
CA ARG A 530 -7.12 8.00 -8.42
C ARG A 530 -5.79 7.66 -7.77
N ILE A 531 -4.74 8.40 -8.11
CA ILE A 531 -3.69 8.74 -7.16
C ILE A 531 -4.39 9.57 -6.08
N SER A 532 -4.65 8.96 -4.92
CA SER A 532 -5.40 9.56 -3.82
C SER A 532 -4.48 10.31 -2.88
N SER A 533 -4.41 11.64 -3.02
CA SER A 533 -4.28 12.55 -1.88
C SER A 533 -5.65 12.67 -1.18
N ARG A 534 -5.67 12.54 0.16
CA ARG A 534 -6.80 12.59 1.14
C ARG A 534 -7.83 13.73 0.85
N ASN A 535 -9.12 13.74 1.23
CA ASN A 535 -9.88 13.29 2.41
C ASN A 535 -11.42 13.18 2.07
N PRO A 536 -12.31 12.61 2.93
CA PRO A 536 -13.62 12.04 2.54
C PRO A 536 -14.87 12.88 2.89
N ARG A 537 -15.96 12.68 2.12
CA ARG A 537 -17.35 12.91 2.58
C ARG A 537 -18.32 11.86 2.00
N ILE A 538 -18.81 11.03 2.93
CA ILE A 538 -20.13 10.38 3.18
C ILE A 538 -21.21 10.31 2.06
N ARG A 539 -21.94 9.16 2.08
CA ARG A 539 -23.33 8.81 1.64
C ARG A 539 -23.44 7.99 0.35
N GLU A 540 -24.30 6.98 0.19
CA GLU A 540 -25.19 6.16 1.04
C GLU A 540 -25.67 4.97 0.17
N LYS A 541 -26.12 3.88 0.78
CA LYS A 541 -26.56 2.63 0.14
C LYS A 541 -27.93 2.79 -0.57
N SER A 542 -28.16 2.01 -1.63
CA SER A 542 -29.45 1.30 -1.76
C SER A 542 -29.33 0.00 -2.55
N SER A 543 -29.91 -1.03 -1.97
CA SER A 543 -30.08 -2.41 -2.40
C SER A 543 -31.32 -2.57 -3.26
N ARG A 544 -31.33 -3.51 -4.21
CA ARG A 544 -32.54 -4.26 -4.60
C ARG A 544 -32.17 -5.61 -5.23
N GLN A 545 -32.68 -6.67 -4.60
CA GLN A 545 -32.75 -8.05 -5.07
C GLN A 545 -33.75 -8.16 -6.23
N PHE A 546 -33.56 -9.11 -7.14
CA PHE A 546 -34.65 -9.94 -7.69
C PHE A 546 -34.11 -11.27 -8.24
N SER A 547 -35.01 -12.25 -8.25
CA SER A 547 -34.82 -13.70 -8.18
C SER A 547 -35.10 -14.44 -9.50
N ALA A 548 -34.32 -15.51 -9.71
CA ALA A 548 -34.67 -16.86 -10.23
C ALA A 548 -35.54 -17.07 -11.50
N ARG A 549 -35.04 -17.85 -12.48
CA ARG A 549 -35.49 -19.23 -12.88
C ARG A 549 -34.76 -19.75 -14.16
N PRO A 550 -34.82 -21.06 -14.50
CA PRO A 550 -33.74 -21.80 -15.21
C PRO A 550 -34.06 -22.39 -16.61
N SER A 551 -32.99 -22.65 -17.40
CA SER A 551 -32.78 -23.66 -18.49
C SER A 551 -33.67 -23.59 -19.77
N PRO A 552 -33.34 -24.17 -20.96
CA PRO A 552 -32.45 -25.33 -21.23
C PRO A 552 -31.58 -25.39 -22.53
N ARG A 553 -30.61 -26.32 -22.51
CA ARG A 553 -29.99 -27.18 -23.57
C ARG A 553 -30.03 -26.76 -25.06
N CYS A 554 -28.86 -26.77 -25.74
CA CYS A 554 -28.52 -27.74 -26.82
C CYS A 554 -27.14 -27.55 -27.50
N GLN A 555 -26.48 -28.70 -27.69
CA GLN A 555 -25.75 -29.20 -28.88
C GLN A 555 -24.34 -28.73 -29.28
N HIS A 556 -23.52 -29.76 -29.57
CA HIS A 556 -22.15 -29.80 -30.08
C HIS A 556 -21.97 -29.21 -31.50
N GLN A 557 -20.79 -28.65 -31.82
CA GLN A 557 -19.77 -29.22 -32.74
C GLN A 557 -18.54 -28.27 -32.98
N PRO A 558 -17.43 -28.74 -33.61
CA PRO A 558 -16.03 -28.42 -33.25
C PRO A 558 -15.28 -27.48 -34.22
N GLY A 559 -14.09 -27.00 -33.84
CA GLY A 559 -13.22 -26.23 -34.74
C GLY A 559 -11.86 -25.79 -34.17
N LEU A 560 -11.07 -26.73 -33.65
CA LEU A 560 -9.64 -26.52 -33.32
C LEU A 560 -8.79 -27.08 -34.45
N ALA A 561 -8.32 -26.23 -35.38
CA ALA A 561 -7.19 -26.53 -36.28
C ALA A 561 -6.82 -25.32 -37.16
N GLN A 562 -6.21 -24.26 -36.63
CA GLN A 562 -5.51 -23.28 -37.47
C GLN A 562 -4.54 -22.31 -36.77
N ILE A 563 -3.82 -22.73 -35.72
CA ILE A 563 -2.78 -21.88 -35.08
C ILE A 563 -1.51 -22.69 -34.84
N GLU A 564 -0.90 -23.19 -35.92
CA GLU A 564 0.39 -23.92 -35.82
C GLU A 564 1.38 -23.58 -36.95
N ARG A 565 1.27 -22.40 -37.59
CA ARG A 565 2.10 -22.08 -38.77
C ARG A 565 2.88 -20.76 -38.78
N ILE A 566 3.06 -20.06 -37.65
CA ILE A 566 3.75 -18.75 -37.66
C ILE A 566 5.03 -18.69 -36.77
N LEU A 567 5.49 -19.80 -36.19
CA LEU A 567 6.71 -19.79 -35.33
C LEU A 567 7.91 -20.60 -35.87
N ARG A 568 8.05 -20.71 -37.20
CA ARG A 568 9.29 -21.23 -37.81
C ARG A 568 9.67 -20.45 -39.05
N ALA A 569 10.57 -19.49 -38.89
CA ALA A 569 11.57 -19.15 -39.90
C ALA A 569 12.81 -18.57 -39.19
N PRO A 570 14.02 -19.06 -39.50
CA PRO A 570 15.26 -18.61 -38.88
C PRO A 570 15.89 -17.44 -39.65
N GLU A 571 16.45 -16.47 -38.92
CA GLU A 571 17.84 -15.96 -39.01
C GLU A 571 18.07 -14.86 -37.96
#